data_AF-A0A1X7C6S9-F1
#
_entry.id   AF-A0A1X7C6S9-F1
#
_cell.length_a   1.000
_cell.length_b   1.000
_cell.length_c   1.000
_cell.angle_alpha   90.00
_cell.angle_beta   90.00
_cell.angle_gamma   90.00
#
_symmetry.space_group_name_H-M   'P 1'
#
loop_
_entity.id
_entity.type
_entity.pdbx_description
1 polymer ?
#
loop_
_entity_poly.entity_id
_entity_poly.type
_entity_poly.pdbx_seq_one_letter_code
_entity_poly.pdbx_strand_id
1 'polypeptide(L)'
;MSEKIELDLDAIEAAAKDATPQDFVSAQVGGAEEGWMECPGCGGEGSVELTADYLNYDGVALGVQFYGIGEPHVHAEAHYREARPAVVVAMVEEIRNLRRALGGMLFAFDDGVGEDWSHSVLDYARQVTPAVEFKP
;
A
#
# COMPACT_ATOMS: atom_id res chain seq x y z
N MET A 1 5.35 15.56 18.14
CA MET A 1 6.51 15.08 17.37
C MET A 1 6.16 13.68 16.93
N SER A 2 5.92 13.46 15.63
CA SER A 2 5.65 12.11 15.12
C SER A 2 6.91 11.28 15.32
N GLU A 3 6.78 10.12 15.95
CA GLU A 3 7.84 9.13 15.97
C GLU A 3 8.25 8.83 14.52
N LYS A 4 9.55 8.80 14.26
CA LYS A 4 10.06 8.53 12.91
C LYS A 4 9.88 7.03 12.67
N ILE A 5 8.91 6.66 11.84
CA ILE A 5 8.72 5.28 11.42
C ILE A 5 9.90 4.89 10.53
N GLU A 6 10.65 3.87 10.94
CA GLU A 6 11.68 3.27 10.12
C GLU A 6 11.04 2.35 9.07
N LEU A 7 11.46 2.50 7.80
CA LEU A 7 10.92 1.74 6.68
C LEU A 7 11.87 0.60 6.33
N ASP A 8 11.57 -0.59 6.84
CA ASP A 8 12.18 -1.84 6.38
C ASP A 8 11.50 -2.29 5.09
N LEU A 9 12.03 -1.81 3.96
CA LEU A 9 11.46 -2.05 2.64
C LEU A 9 11.50 -3.53 2.25
N ASP A 10 12.47 -4.30 2.75
CA ASP A 10 12.62 -5.72 2.42
C ASP A 10 11.56 -6.54 3.14
N ALA A 11 11.34 -6.27 4.44
CA ALA A 11 10.26 -6.89 5.20
C ALA A 11 8.87 -6.50 4.66
N ILE A 12 8.66 -5.23 4.31
CA ILE A 12 7.40 -4.75 3.74
C ILE A 12 7.11 -5.44 2.40
N GLU A 13 8.09 -5.54 1.51
CA GLU A 13 7.91 -6.19 0.22
C GLU A 13 7.66 -7.70 0.36
N ALA A 14 8.39 -8.38 1.25
CA ALA A 14 8.18 -9.79 1.53
C ALA A 14 6.75 -10.06 2.04
N ALA A 15 6.31 -9.28 3.04
CA ALA A 15 4.96 -9.39 3.57
C ALA A 15 3.88 -9.11 2.51
N ALA A 16 4.10 -8.13 1.62
CA ALA A 16 3.16 -7.81 0.54
C ALA A 16 3.13 -8.90 -0.55
N LYS A 17 4.23 -9.62 -0.79
CA LYS A 17 4.26 -10.75 -1.73
C LYS A 17 3.62 -12.01 -1.17
N ASP A 18 3.74 -12.22 0.14
CA ASP A 18 3.16 -13.36 0.85
C ASP A 18 1.67 -13.19 1.13
N ALA A 19 1.22 -11.95 1.32
CA ALA A 19 -0.18 -11.61 1.17
C ALA A 19 -0.58 -11.99 -0.26
N THR A 20 -1.58 -12.86 -0.42
CA THR A 20 -2.18 -13.21 -1.72
C THR A 20 -2.49 -11.92 -2.51
N PRO A 21 -2.81 -11.97 -3.82
CA PRO A 21 -3.00 -10.75 -4.61
C PRO A 21 -3.96 -9.72 -3.99
N GLN A 22 -4.82 -10.18 -3.07
CA GLN A 22 -5.79 -9.40 -2.35
C GLN A 22 -6.55 -8.46 -3.27
N ASP A 23 -6.96 -9.01 -4.42
CA ASP A 23 -7.67 -8.24 -5.42
C ASP A 23 -9.12 -8.07 -4.96
N PHE A 24 -9.33 -7.03 -4.15
CA PHE A 24 -10.63 -6.66 -3.64
C PHE A 24 -11.60 -6.23 -4.75
N VAL A 25 -11.11 -5.95 -5.98
CA VAL A 25 -11.96 -5.58 -7.12
C VAL A 25 -12.64 -6.81 -7.72
N SER A 26 -11.93 -7.93 -7.79
CA SER A 26 -12.45 -9.20 -8.32
C SER A 26 -13.00 -10.14 -7.24
N ALA A 27 -12.96 -9.71 -5.98
CA ALA A 27 -13.50 -10.41 -4.84
C ALA A 27 -14.97 -10.81 -5.03
N GLN A 28 -15.27 -12.08 -4.83
CA GLN A 28 -16.61 -12.64 -4.87
C GLN A 28 -17.05 -12.99 -3.45
N VAL A 29 -18.34 -12.84 -3.18
CA VAL A 29 -18.94 -13.30 -1.92
C VAL A 29 -19.05 -14.84 -1.97
N GLY A 30 -18.26 -15.53 -1.16
CA GLY A 30 -18.37 -16.97 -0.93
C GLY A 30 -19.69 -17.30 -0.22
N GLY A 31 -20.27 -18.45 -0.58
CA GLY A 31 -21.65 -18.86 -0.25
C GLY A 31 -22.14 -18.44 1.14
N ALA A 32 -23.22 -17.67 1.17
CA ALA A 32 -23.80 -17.14 2.39
C ALA A 32 -24.67 -18.19 3.12
N GLU A 33 -24.21 -18.67 4.26
CA GLU A 33 -25.09 -19.17 5.33
C GLU A 33 -25.49 -18.01 6.27
N GLU A 34 -26.76 -17.62 6.27
CA GLU A 34 -27.26 -16.50 7.09
C GLU A 34 -26.82 -16.63 8.56
N GLY A 35 -26.12 -15.61 9.07
CA GLY A 35 -25.77 -15.50 10.48
C GLY A 35 -25.80 -14.04 10.94
N TRP A 36 -25.99 -13.84 12.24
CA TRP A 36 -25.97 -12.51 12.87
C TRP A 36 -25.07 -12.52 14.10
N MET A 37 -24.23 -11.49 14.26
CA MET A 37 -23.52 -11.25 15.51
C MET A 37 -23.88 -9.87 16.10
N GLU A 38 -23.94 -9.81 17.43
CA GLU A 38 -24.09 -8.55 18.16
C GLU A 38 -22.77 -7.76 18.17
N CYS A 39 -22.88 -6.42 18.17
CA CYS A 39 -21.71 -5.55 18.22
C CYS A 39 -20.90 -5.80 19.50
N PRO A 40 -19.63 -6.25 19.44
CA PRO A 40 -18.82 -6.53 20.62
C PRO A 40 -18.43 -5.27 21.41
N GLY A 41 -18.58 -4.08 20.81
CA GLY A 41 -18.29 -2.80 21.45
C GLY A 41 -19.44 -2.23 22.28
N CYS A 42 -20.68 -2.27 21.76
CA CYS A 42 -21.83 -1.63 22.41
C CYS A 42 -22.97 -2.57 22.82
N GLY A 43 -22.99 -3.82 22.35
CA GLY A 43 -24.09 -4.76 22.60
C GLY A 43 -25.47 -4.28 22.12
N GLY A 44 -25.52 -3.22 21.30
CA GLY A 44 -26.75 -2.63 20.78
C GLY A 44 -27.23 -3.30 19.50
N GLU A 45 -28.44 -2.91 19.06
CA GLU A 45 -29.06 -3.32 17.79
C GLU A 45 -28.24 -2.81 16.59
N GLY A 46 -27.20 -3.56 16.26
CA GLY A 46 -26.40 -3.42 15.06
C GLY A 46 -25.93 -4.80 14.69
N SER A 47 -26.68 -5.46 13.82
CA SER A 47 -26.40 -6.82 13.39
C SER A 47 -25.64 -6.76 12.07
N VAL A 48 -24.42 -7.32 12.05
CA VAL A 48 -23.67 -7.52 10.81
C VAL A 48 -23.99 -8.92 10.28
N GLU A 49 -24.20 -9.02 8.97
CA GLU A 49 -24.39 -10.31 8.29
C GLU A 49 -23.07 -11.10 8.42
N LEU A 50 -23.13 -12.28 9.04
CA LEU A 50 -21.97 -13.14 9.31
C LEU A 50 -21.38 -13.78 8.04
N THR A 51 -21.87 -13.41 6.86
CA THR A 51 -21.49 -14.06 5.61
C THR A 51 -21.18 -13.10 4.49
N ALA A 52 -19.89 -12.84 4.36
CA ALA A 52 -19.22 -12.83 3.08
C ALA A 52 -17.76 -13.18 3.32
N ASP A 53 -17.40 -14.46 3.22
CA ASP A 53 -16.01 -14.79 2.95
C ASP A 53 -15.71 -14.22 1.57
N TYR A 54 -15.02 -13.08 1.53
CA TYR A 54 -14.55 -12.56 0.26
C TYR A 54 -13.52 -13.57 -0.26
N LEU A 55 -13.88 -14.26 -1.34
CA LEU A 55 -12.99 -15.11 -2.10
C LEU A 55 -12.41 -14.29 -3.24
N ASN A 56 -11.16 -14.51 -3.58
CA ASN A 56 -10.58 -14.00 -4.81
C ASN A 56 -11.26 -14.68 -6.03
N TYR A 57 -11.03 -14.17 -7.25
CA TYR A 57 -11.66 -14.69 -8.47
C TYR A 57 -11.38 -16.17 -8.78
N ASP A 58 -10.36 -16.74 -8.15
CA ASP A 58 -9.93 -18.14 -8.24
C ASP A 58 -10.49 -19.04 -7.11
N GLY A 59 -11.35 -18.49 -6.24
CA GLY A 59 -11.95 -19.21 -5.12
C GLY A 59 -11.02 -19.34 -3.90
N VAL A 60 -9.86 -18.70 -3.88
CA VAL A 60 -8.96 -18.66 -2.72
C VAL A 60 -9.43 -17.57 -1.76
N ALA A 61 -9.43 -17.84 -0.45
CA ALA A 61 -9.80 -16.84 0.54
C ALA A 61 -8.89 -15.59 0.47
N LEU A 62 -9.49 -14.39 0.50
CA LEU A 62 -8.76 -13.12 0.53
C LEU A 62 -7.93 -12.92 1.81
N GLY A 63 -8.17 -13.74 2.83
CA GLY A 63 -7.46 -13.69 4.11
C GLY A 63 -7.81 -12.48 4.98
N VAL A 64 -8.71 -11.61 4.52
CA VAL A 64 -9.19 -10.41 5.22
C VAL A 64 -10.70 -10.28 5.00
N GLN A 65 -11.44 -10.01 6.08
CA GLN A 65 -12.87 -9.70 6.05
C GLN A 65 -13.10 -8.34 6.72
N PHE A 66 -13.88 -7.48 6.07
CA PHE A 66 -14.27 -6.18 6.62
C PHE A 66 -15.67 -6.27 7.23
N TYR A 67 -15.77 -6.03 8.54
CA TYR A 67 -17.04 -5.90 9.25
C TYR A 67 -16.98 -4.69 10.18
N GLY A 68 -18.11 -4.02 10.38
CA GLY A 68 -18.20 -2.88 11.30
C GLY A 68 -19.50 -2.10 11.14
N ILE A 69 -19.66 -1.06 11.97
CA ILE A 69 -20.89 -0.25 12.03
C ILE A 69 -20.52 1.22 11.84
N GLY A 70 -21.29 1.93 11.02
CA GLY A 70 -21.12 3.37 10.76
C GLY A 70 -19.91 3.70 9.88
N GLU A 71 -19.70 4.97 9.54
CA GLU A 71 -18.67 5.39 8.55
C GLU A 71 -17.23 4.87 8.76
N PRO A 72 -16.71 4.63 9.99
CA PRO A 72 -15.34 4.17 10.17
C PRO A 72 -14.98 2.87 9.43
N HIS A 73 -15.91 1.91 9.31
CA HIS A 73 -15.63 0.66 8.58
C HIS A 73 -15.50 0.90 7.07
N VAL A 74 -16.33 1.79 6.51
CA VAL A 74 -16.28 2.18 5.09
C VAL A 74 -14.94 2.84 4.77
N HIS A 75 -14.45 3.72 5.66
CA HIS A 75 -13.15 4.35 5.48
C HIS A 75 -11.98 3.37 5.60
N ALA A 76 -12.05 2.42 6.53
CA ALA A 76 -11.05 1.39 6.67
C ALA A 76 -10.98 0.52 5.40
N GLU A 77 -12.12 0.01 4.93
CA GLU A 77 -12.21 -0.77 3.70
C GLU A 77 -11.63 0.00 2.51
N ALA A 78 -12.02 1.27 2.33
CA ALA A 78 -11.49 2.12 1.26
C ALA A 78 -9.96 2.25 1.34
N HIS A 79 -9.40 2.43 2.53
CA HIS A 79 -7.95 2.48 2.72
C HIS A 79 -7.26 1.19 2.29
N TYR A 80 -7.76 0.02 2.72
CA TYR A 80 -7.15 -1.27 2.36
C TYR A 80 -7.28 -1.59 0.87
N ARG A 81 -8.35 -1.15 0.21
CA ARG A 81 -8.52 -1.29 -1.25
C ARG A 81 -7.48 -0.50 -2.05
N GLU A 82 -7.18 0.72 -1.61
CA GLU A 82 -6.15 1.57 -2.21
C GLU A 82 -4.73 1.07 -1.88
N ALA A 83 -4.50 0.59 -0.65
CA ALA A 83 -3.22 0.09 -0.16
C ALA A 83 -3.01 -1.42 -0.38
N ARG A 84 -3.64 -2.01 -1.41
CA ARG A 84 -3.53 -3.45 -1.71
C ARG A 84 -2.06 -3.87 -1.93
N PRO A 85 -1.69 -5.15 -1.70
CA PRO A 85 -0.29 -5.58 -1.70
C PRO A 85 0.46 -5.24 -3.00
N ALA A 86 -0.18 -5.34 -4.17
CA ALA A 86 0.41 -4.94 -5.44
C ALA A 86 0.81 -3.44 -5.49
N VAL A 87 0.00 -2.56 -4.89
CA VAL A 87 0.30 -1.13 -4.79
C VAL A 87 1.46 -0.91 -3.83
N VAL A 88 1.49 -1.62 -2.70
CA VAL A 88 2.60 -1.54 -1.73
C VAL A 88 3.92 -1.97 -2.37
N VAL A 89 3.94 -3.07 -3.13
CA VAL A 89 5.13 -3.51 -3.86
C VAL A 89 5.61 -2.43 -4.84
N ALA A 90 4.69 -1.82 -5.60
CA ALA A 90 5.03 -0.73 -6.51
C ALA A 90 5.57 0.51 -5.78
N MET A 91 5.00 0.86 -4.61
CA MET A 91 5.52 1.94 -3.76
C MET A 91 6.92 1.64 -3.23
N VAL A 92 7.20 0.41 -2.82
CA VAL A 92 8.55 0.00 -2.36
C VAL A 92 9.57 0.15 -3.49
N GLU A 93 9.24 -0.31 -4.70
CA GLU A 93 10.10 -0.16 -5.87
C GLU A 93 10.40 1.31 -6.15
N GLU A 94 9.37 2.16 -6.14
CA GLU A 94 9.53 3.60 -6.36
C GLU A 94 10.41 4.26 -5.28
N ILE A 95 10.23 3.91 -4.01
CA ILE A 95 11.09 4.41 -2.92
C ILE A 95 12.55 3.98 -3.12
N ARG A 96 12.81 2.74 -3.53
CA ARG A 96 14.18 2.26 -3.81
C ARG A 96 14.80 3.02 -4.98
N ASN A 97 14.04 3.25 -6.04
CA ASN A 97 14.48 4.03 -7.19
C ASN A 97 14.82 5.47 -6.81
N LEU A 98 13.97 6.13 -6.02
CA LEU A 98 14.22 7.47 -5.50
C LEU A 98 15.46 7.53 -4.60
N ARG A 99 15.63 6.56 -3.69
CA ARG A 99 16.84 6.45 -2.84
C ARG A 99 18.11 6.27 -3.68
N ARG A 100 18.04 5.47 -4.74
CA ARG A 100 19.16 5.24 -5.67
C ARG A 100 19.51 6.49 -6.47
N ALA A 101 18.50 7.19 -7.00
CA ALA A 101 18.68 8.44 -7.73
C ALA A 101 19.32 9.52 -6.83
N LEU A 102 18.83 9.66 -5.60
CA LEU A 102 19.40 10.57 -4.61
C LEU A 102 20.84 10.20 -4.25
N GLY A 103 21.13 8.91 -4.02
CA GLY A 103 22.48 8.43 -3.72
C GLY A 103 23.47 8.73 -4.86
N GLY A 104 23.05 8.53 -6.12
CA GLY A 104 23.84 8.92 -7.30
C GLY A 104 24.06 10.44 -7.37
N MET A 105 23.03 11.24 -7.14
CA MET A 105 23.15 12.69 -7.11
C MET A 105 24.15 13.17 -6.05
N LEU A 106 24.07 12.64 -4.83
CA LEU A 106 25.00 12.98 -3.74
C LEU A 106 26.45 12.60 -4.11
N PHE A 107 26.67 11.41 -4.64
CA PHE A 107 27.99 10.96 -5.07
C PHE A 107 28.59 11.87 -6.16
N ALA A 108 27.78 12.30 -7.14
CA ALA A 108 28.22 13.24 -8.19
C ALA A 108 28.58 14.64 -7.66
N PHE A 109 27.91 15.11 -6.61
CA PHE A 109 28.26 16.39 -5.97
C PHE A 109 29.51 16.29 -5.12
N ASP A 110 29.71 15.16 -4.43
CA ASP A 110 30.82 14.95 -3.51
C ASP A 110 32.16 14.70 -4.25
N ASP A 111 32.14 14.12 -5.46
CA ASP A 111 33.36 13.72 -6.18
C ASP A 111 33.84 14.71 -7.26
N GLY A 112 33.00 15.65 -7.71
CA GLY A 112 33.34 16.61 -8.77
C GLY A 112 33.62 15.96 -10.15
N VAL A 113 33.28 14.68 -10.33
CA VAL A 113 33.49 13.88 -11.55
C VAL A 113 32.18 13.75 -12.36
N GLY A 114 31.10 14.38 -11.89
CA GLY A 114 29.73 14.07 -12.31
C GLY A 114 29.31 14.38 -13.74
N GLU A 115 30.08 15.05 -14.60
CA GLU A 115 29.54 15.58 -15.87
C GLU A 115 28.96 14.51 -16.81
N ASP A 116 29.56 13.31 -16.90
CA ASP A 116 29.14 12.33 -17.91
C ASP A 116 27.98 11.43 -17.48
N TRP A 117 27.95 10.98 -16.21
CA TRP A 117 26.92 10.04 -15.73
C TRP A 117 25.84 10.71 -14.87
N SER A 118 26.07 11.91 -14.30
CA SER A 118 25.02 12.67 -13.60
C SER A 118 23.91 13.11 -14.55
N HIS A 119 24.20 13.26 -15.85
CA HIS A 119 23.18 13.46 -16.87
C HIS A 119 22.13 12.36 -16.85
N SER A 120 22.53 11.08 -16.73
CA SER A 120 21.57 9.97 -16.67
C SER A 120 20.69 10.02 -15.40
N VAL A 121 21.24 10.49 -14.28
CA VAL A 121 20.50 10.68 -13.02
C VAL A 121 19.54 11.87 -13.11
N LEU A 122 19.99 12.99 -13.68
CA LEU A 122 19.17 14.18 -13.91
C LEU A 122 18.04 13.88 -14.91
N ASP A 123 18.32 13.09 -15.93
CA ASP A 123 17.31 12.66 -16.91
C ASP A 123 16.30 11.70 -16.29
N TYR A 124 16.75 10.76 -15.45
CA TYR A 124 15.84 9.94 -14.66
C TYR A 124 14.99 10.78 -13.71
N ALA A 125 15.58 11.74 -12.98
CA ALA A 125 14.85 12.64 -12.09
C ALA A 125 13.75 13.43 -12.82
N ARG A 126 14.01 13.88 -14.06
CA ARG A 126 13.03 14.55 -14.92
C ARG A 126 11.87 13.66 -15.37
N GLN A 127 12.07 12.33 -15.44
CA GLN A 127 11.00 11.38 -15.75
C GLN A 127 10.08 11.16 -14.55
N VAL A 128 10.64 11.20 -13.34
CA VAL A 128 9.91 10.90 -12.09
C VAL A 128 9.19 12.13 -11.54
N THR A 129 9.76 13.33 -11.68
CA THR A 129 9.15 14.57 -11.20
C THR A 129 9.51 15.76 -12.08
N PRO A 130 8.58 16.71 -12.30
CA PRO A 130 8.95 17.98 -12.93
C PRO A 130 9.97 18.73 -12.06
N ALA A 131 10.89 19.45 -12.72
CA ALA A 131 11.78 20.36 -12.03
C ALA A 131 10.96 21.48 -11.40
N VAL A 132 11.02 21.59 -10.07
CA VAL A 132 10.38 22.67 -9.32
C VAL A 132 11.48 23.57 -8.76
N GLU A 133 11.39 24.86 -9.05
CA GLU A 133 12.27 25.85 -8.45
C GLU A 133 12.02 25.87 -6.93
N PHE A 134 13.04 25.54 -6.13
CA PHE A 134 13.00 25.75 -4.70
C PHE A 134 13.09 27.26 -4.43
N LYS A 135 11.94 27.92 -4.31
CA LYS A 135 11.87 29.29 -3.81
C LYS A 135 12.06 29.26 -2.29
N PRO A 136 12.97 30.06 -1.72
CA PRO A 136 13.13 30.18 -0.27
C PRO A 136 11.87 30.74 0.39
#